data_AF-A0A3S3F9Z1-F1
#
_entry.id   AF-A0A3S3F9Z1-F1
#
_cell.length_a   1.000
_cell.length_b   1.000
_cell.length_c   1.000
_cell.angle_alpha   90.00
_cell.angle_beta   90.00
_cell.angle_gamma   90.00
#
_symmetry.space_group_name_H-M   'P 1'
#
loop_
_entity.id
_entity.type
_entity.pdbx_description
1 polymer ?
#
loop_
_entity_poly.entity_id
_entity_poly.type
_entity_poly.pdbx_seq_one_letter_code
_entity_poly.pdbx_strand_id
1 'polypeptide(L)'
;MASFLLLASGGGLFGYLRQPRELRLDPPAAADLDRVRLMSNGISGTPPESYFALGKPYEADAYNLSQGKRLYAWFGCGICHGDGRGGIGPSFLDGWWLYGPEMVSIVASIRDGRPHGMPAFRDRMTIEQIWQLAGYVQTIGSYTPKVVAPSRNDEKQSRPAENRGPAIILFDVGPAAVHPDQGPSP
;
A
#
# COMPACT_ATOMS: atom_id res chain seq x y z
N MET A 1 -63.35 3.37 -10.87
CA MET A 1 -62.30 4.01 -10.05
C MET A 1 -61.60 2.92 -9.27
N ALA A 2 -60.32 2.66 -9.58
CA ALA A 2 -59.26 2.14 -8.70
C ALA A 2 -58.12 1.60 -9.58
N SER A 3 -57.18 2.48 -9.90
CA SER A 3 -55.90 2.14 -10.52
C SER A 3 -55.07 1.30 -9.55
N PHE A 4 -54.66 0.09 -9.95
CA PHE A 4 -53.58 -0.63 -9.29
C PHE A 4 -52.24 -0.14 -9.86
N LEU A 5 -51.55 0.70 -9.09
CA LEU A 5 -50.16 1.09 -9.33
C LEU A 5 -49.25 -0.12 -9.10
N LEU A 6 -48.67 -0.64 -10.18
CA LEU A 6 -47.52 -1.54 -10.18
C LEU A 6 -46.32 -0.80 -9.58
N LEU A 7 -46.02 -1.05 -8.30
CA LEU A 7 -44.74 -0.71 -7.70
C LEU A 7 -43.68 -1.66 -8.28
N ALA A 8 -42.95 -1.18 -9.29
CA ALA A 8 -41.74 -1.83 -9.76
C ALA A 8 -40.68 -1.78 -8.66
N SER A 9 -40.45 -2.90 -8.00
CA SER A 9 -39.33 -3.14 -7.09
C SER A 9 -38.02 -3.26 -7.90
N GLY A 10 -37.56 -2.14 -8.43
CA GLY A 10 -36.23 -2.01 -9.06
C GLY A 10 -35.16 -1.81 -7.99
N GLY A 11 -34.79 -2.86 -7.27
CA GLY A 11 -33.82 -2.77 -6.19
C GLY A 11 -33.08 -4.07 -5.95
N GLY A 12 -32.17 -4.44 -6.85
CA GLY A 12 -31.28 -5.56 -6.55
C GLY A 12 -30.51 -6.09 -7.75
N LEU A 13 -29.51 -5.36 -8.26
CA LEU A 13 -28.58 -5.93 -9.24
C LEU A 13 -27.14 -5.37 -9.18
N PHE A 14 -26.75 -4.62 -8.14
CA PHE A 14 -25.38 -4.09 -8.04
C PHE A 14 -24.39 -4.97 -7.24
N GLY A 15 -24.84 -6.09 -6.65
CA GLY A 15 -24.00 -6.92 -5.78
C GLY A 15 -23.16 -8.02 -6.46
N TYR A 16 -23.27 -8.20 -7.79
CA TYR A 16 -22.77 -9.42 -8.47
C TYR A 16 -21.52 -9.24 -9.34
N LEU A 17 -21.04 -8.00 -9.52
CA LEU A 17 -19.79 -7.76 -10.26
C LEU A 17 -18.59 -7.96 -9.33
N ARG A 18 -18.29 -9.23 -8.99
CA ARG A 18 -16.96 -9.58 -8.46
C ARG A 18 -15.95 -9.37 -9.58
N GLN A 19 -14.92 -8.55 -9.34
CA GLN A 19 -13.77 -8.47 -10.24
C GLN A 19 -13.21 -9.89 -10.49
N PRO A 20 -12.90 -10.25 -11.75
CA PRO A 20 -12.20 -11.49 -12.04
C PRO A 20 -10.86 -11.47 -11.29
N ARG A 21 -10.62 -12.50 -10.48
CA ARG A 21 -9.36 -12.68 -9.75
C ARG A 21 -8.41 -13.47 -10.63
N GLU A 22 -7.57 -12.76 -11.36
CA GLU A 22 -6.44 -13.37 -12.06
C GLU A 22 -5.35 -13.69 -11.04
N LEU A 23 -5.14 -14.98 -10.76
CA LEU A 23 -4.28 -15.45 -9.67
C LEU A 23 -2.78 -15.34 -9.97
N ARG A 24 -2.41 -14.93 -11.19
CA ARG A 24 -1.05 -14.77 -11.66
C ARG A 24 -0.99 -13.63 -12.66
N LEU A 25 -0.16 -12.64 -12.39
CA LEU A 25 0.09 -11.56 -13.33
C LEU A 25 0.69 -12.09 -14.64
N ASP A 26 0.22 -11.56 -15.77
CA ASP A 26 0.76 -11.90 -17.09
C ASP A 26 2.28 -11.66 -17.14
N PRO A 27 3.08 -12.57 -17.72
CA PRO A 27 4.54 -12.45 -17.74
C PRO A 27 5.07 -11.10 -18.27
N PRO A 28 4.50 -10.50 -19.35
CA PRO A 28 4.89 -9.18 -19.81
C PRO A 28 4.60 -8.06 -18.80
N ALA A 29 3.48 -8.13 -18.09
CA ALA A 29 3.12 -7.16 -17.07
C ALA A 29 4.04 -7.30 -15.85
N ALA A 30 4.36 -8.52 -15.43
CA ALA A 30 5.33 -8.76 -14.36
C ALA A 30 6.73 -8.23 -14.70
N ALA A 31 7.19 -8.44 -15.94
CA ALA A 31 8.46 -7.91 -16.40
C ALA A 31 8.47 -6.37 -16.49
N ASP A 32 7.33 -5.74 -16.76
CA ASP A 32 7.22 -4.28 -16.73
C ASP A 32 7.22 -3.73 -15.31
N LEU A 33 6.55 -4.41 -14.37
CA LEU A 33 6.59 -4.07 -12.94
C LEU A 33 8.00 -4.12 -12.34
N ASP A 34 8.92 -4.89 -12.93
CA ASP A 34 10.31 -4.96 -12.48
C ASP A 34 11.16 -3.78 -13.00
N ARG A 35 10.68 -3.07 -14.02
CA ARG A 35 11.37 -1.89 -14.59
C ARG A 35 11.13 -0.61 -13.80
N VAL A 36 11.10 -0.70 -12.47
CA VAL A 36 11.05 0.46 -11.58
C VAL A 36 12.29 1.33 -11.80
N ARG A 37 12.07 2.57 -12.25
CA ARG A 37 13.12 3.58 -12.46
C ARG A 37 12.95 4.71 -11.45
N LEU A 38 13.97 4.86 -10.60
CA LEU A 38 14.13 6.03 -9.77
C LEU A 38 14.83 7.14 -10.56
N MET A 39 14.56 8.39 -10.19
CA MET A 39 15.31 9.55 -10.64
C MET A 39 16.73 9.53 -10.06
N SER A 40 17.59 10.45 -10.50
CA SER A 40 18.98 10.55 -10.04
C SER A 40 19.12 10.76 -8.52
N ASN A 41 18.08 11.25 -7.84
CA ASN A 41 18.04 11.41 -6.39
C ASN A 41 17.88 10.08 -5.63
N GLY A 42 17.54 8.97 -6.30
CA GLY A 42 17.34 7.65 -5.69
C GLY A 42 16.12 7.54 -4.76
N ILE A 43 15.25 8.54 -4.76
CA ILE A 43 14.09 8.69 -3.87
C ILE A 43 12.82 8.59 -4.70
N SER A 44 12.59 9.54 -5.60
CA SER A 44 11.37 9.61 -6.42
C SER A 44 11.56 8.90 -7.75
N GLY A 45 10.47 8.59 -8.43
CA GLY A 45 10.49 7.95 -9.74
C GLY A 45 9.11 7.96 -10.38
N THR A 46 9.00 7.30 -11.53
CA THR A 46 7.70 7.06 -12.17
C THR A 46 7.45 5.55 -12.16
N PRO A 47 6.30 5.10 -11.62
CA PRO A 47 5.86 3.72 -11.81
C PRO A 47 5.84 3.33 -13.31
N PRO A 48 6.03 2.05 -13.63
CA PRO A 48 5.94 1.57 -15.00
C PRO A 48 4.52 1.75 -15.56
N GLU A 49 4.40 1.82 -16.90
CA GLU A 49 3.13 2.11 -17.56
C GLU A 49 2.05 1.07 -17.26
N SER A 50 2.43 -0.21 -17.15
CA SER A 50 1.52 -1.30 -16.73
C SER A 50 0.83 -1.03 -15.40
N TYR A 51 1.52 -0.41 -14.43
CA TYR A 51 0.92 -0.11 -13.13
C TYR A 51 -0.26 0.87 -13.28
N PHE A 52 -0.17 1.84 -14.20
CA PHE A 52 -1.27 2.75 -14.51
C PHE A 52 -2.33 2.10 -15.38
N ALA A 53 -1.93 1.32 -16.40
CA ALA A 53 -2.83 0.63 -17.32
C ALA A 53 -3.74 -0.39 -16.60
N LEU A 54 -3.22 -1.04 -15.56
CA LEU A 54 -3.96 -1.97 -14.69
C LEU A 54 -4.85 -1.26 -13.65
N GLY A 55 -4.89 0.08 -13.65
CA GLY A 55 -5.73 0.86 -12.73
C GLY A 55 -5.20 0.91 -11.29
N LYS A 56 -3.87 0.92 -11.10
CA LYS A 56 -3.23 0.98 -9.78
C LYS A 56 -3.69 -0.14 -8.83
N PRO A 57 -3.60 -1.42 -9.26
CA PRO A 57 -4.23 -2.54 -8.56
C PRO A 57 -3.70 -2.73 -7.14
N TYR A 58 -2.43 -2.38 -6.89
CA TYR A 58 -1.81 -2.53 -5.57
C TYR A 58 -2.25 -1.47 -4.55
N GLU A 59 -3.02 -0.47 -4.97
CA GLU A 59 -3.60 0.55 -4.08
C GLU A 59 -5.12 0.44 -3.96
N ALA A 60 -5.76 -0.16 -4.97
CA ALA A 60 -7.20 -0.14 -5.15
C ALA A 60 -7.85 -1.53 -5.04
N ASP A 61 -7.09 -2.63 -5.02
CA ASP A 61 -7.65 -3.97 -4.88
C ASP A 61 -7.42 -4.54 -3.47
N ALA A 62 -8.52 -4.93 -2.82
CA ALA A 62 -8.52 -5.50 -1.47
C ALA A 62 -7.75 -6.82 -1.41
N TYR A 63 -7.73 -7.61 -2.50
CA TYR A 63 -6.95 -8.84 -2.54
C TYR A 63 -5.45 -8.54 -2.47
N ASN A 64 -4.93 -7.65 -3.33
CA ASN A 64 -3.53 -7.23 -3.30
C ASN A 64 -3.11 -6.66 -1.94
N LEU A 65 -3.94 -5.80 -1.35
CA LEU A 65 -3.68 -5.23 -0.02
C LEU A 65 -3.66 -6.31 1.09
N SER A 66 -4.55 -7.30 0.99
CA SER A 66 -4.56 -8.44 1.92
C SER A 66 -3.32 -9.33 1.76
N GLN A 67 -2.84 -9.54 0.53
CA GLN A 67 -1.57 -10.23 0.31
C GLN A 67 -0.40 -9.45 0.90
N GLY A 68 -0.35 -8.13 0.68
CA GLY A 68 0.66 -7.24 1.25
C GLY A 68 0.73 -7.34 2.78
N LYS A 69 -0.42 -7.34 3.45
CA LYS A 69 -0.51 -7.54 4.91
C LYS A 69 0.09 -8.87 5.37
N ARG A 70 -0.23 -9.97 4.67
CA ARG A 70 0.33 -11.29 4.97
C ARG A 70 1.84 -11.32 4.78
N LEU A 71 2.34 -10.70 3.70
CA LEU A 71 3.77 -10.60 3.40
C LEU A 71 4.51 -9.78 4.46
N TYR A 72 3.91 -8.69 4.94
CA TYR A 72 4.49 -7.85 6.01
C TYR A 72 4.77 -8.67 7.28
N ALA A 73 3.84 -9.54 7.66
CA ALA A 73 4.02 -10.45 8.79
C ALA A 73 5.04 -11.56 8.47
N TRP A 74 4.90 -12.23 7.32
CA TRP A 74 5.74 -13.38 6.95
C TRP A 74 7.21 -13.04 6.80
N PHE A 75 7.52 -11.86 6.25
CA PHE A 75 8.90 -11.43 6.04
C PHE A 75 9.47 -10.60 7.19
N GLY A 76 8.74 -10.51 8.32
CA GLY A 76 9.25 -9.91 9.55
C GLY A 76 9.44 -8.40 9.46
N CYS A 77 8.74 -7.70 8.56
CA CYS A 77 8.84 -6.25 8.42
C CYS A 77 8.53 -5.53 9.75
N GLY A 78 7.58 -6.09 10.52
CA GLY A 78 7.20 -5.56 11.82
C GLY A 78 8.23 -5.73 12.93
N ILE A 79 9.30 -6.51 12.74
CA ILE A 79 10.41 -6.60 13.70
C ILE A 79 11.10 -5.24 13.83
N CYS A 80 11.28 -4.53 12.71
CA CYS A 80 11.93 -3.23 12.70
C CYS A 80 10.93 -2.07 12.72
N HIS A 81 9.83 -2.19 11.96
CA HIS A 81 8.86 -1.10 11.77
C HIS A 81 7.62 -1.21 12.68
N GLY A 82 7.55 -2.23 13.52
CA GLY A 82 6.38 -2.51 14.35
C GLY A 82 5.13 -2.75 13.50
N ASP A 83 3.99 -2.28 13.98
CA ASP A 83 2.74 -2.18 13.23
C ASP A 83 2.65 -0.91 12.36
N GLY A 84 3.80 -0.30 12.05
CA GLY A 84 3.92 0.98 11.36
C GLY A 84 4.37 2.13 12.26
N ARG A 85 4.36 1.96 13.58
CA ARG A 85 4.82 2.97 14.55
C ARG A 85 6.33 3.19 14.55
N GLY A 86 7.09 2.33 13.86
CA GLY A 86 8.55 2.35 13.90
C GLY A 86 9.12 1.60 15.10
N GLY A 87 10.44 1.69 15.26
CA GLY A 87 11.21 1.01 16.29
C GLY A 87 12.69 1.06 15.95
N ILE A 88 13.24 -0.07 15.48
CA ILE A 88 14.58 -0.10 14.88
C ILE A 88 14.57 0.64 13.53
N GLY A 89 13.49 0.46 12.76
CA GLY A 89 13.24 1.17 11.51
C GLY A 89 12.35 2.40 11.72
N PRO A 90 12.28 3.31 10.72
CA PRO A 90 11.44 4.50 10.79
C PRO A 90 9.95 4.15 10.91
N SER A 91 9.20 5.10 11.47
CA SER A 91 7.74 5.07 11.49
C SER A 91 7.18 5.35 10.09
N PHE A 92 6.02 4.77 9.78
CA PHE A 92 5.22 5.16 8.61
C PHE A 92 4.09 6.12 9.01
N LEU A 93 3.90 6.35 10.31
CA LEU A 93 2.76 7.09 10.87
C LEU A 93 3.11 8.52 11.32
N ASP A 94 4.38 8.90 11.31
CA ASP A 94 4.83 10.24 11.73
C ASP A 94 4.74 11.28 10.61
N GLY A 95 4.47 10.82 9.38
CA GLY A 95 4.45 11.67 8.20
C GLY A 95 5.74 11.84 7.47
N TRP A 96 6.83 11.32 8.03
CA TRP A 96 8.15 11.54 7.48
C TRP A 96 8.61 10.32 6.69
N TRP A 97 8.56 10.46 5.37
CA TRP A 97 9.04 9.44 4.45
C TRP A 97 10.41 9.81 3.90
N LEU A 98 11.46 9.29 4.53
CA LEU A 98 12.86 9.53 4.12
C LEU A 98 13.12 9.29 2.62
N TYR A 99 12.57 8.20 2.09
CA TYR A 99 12.72 7.84 0.67
C TYR A 99 11.50 8.19 -0.17
N GLY A 100 10.56 8.96 0.36
CA GLY A 100 9.33 9.37 -0.31
C GLY A 100 8.17 8.36 -0.11
N PRO A 101 6.92 8.86 -0.02
CA PRO A 101 5.73 8.03 0.16
C PRO A 101 5.20 7.42 -1.16
N GLU A 102 5.80 7.79 -2.29
CA GLU A 102 5.37 7.36 -3.62
C GLU A 102 5.51 5.85 -3.79
N MET A 103 4.60 5.23 -4.55
CA MET A 103 4.56 3.78 -4.71
C MET A 103 5.89 3.21 -5.22
N VAL A 104 6.46 3.86 -6.24
CA VAL A 104 7.74 3.49 -6.83
C VAL A 104 8.89 3.54 -5.83
N SER A 105 8.85 4.49 -4.90
CA SER A 105 9.86 4.69 -3.86
C SER A 105 9.82 3.59 -2.82
N ILE A 106 8.62 3.19 -2.41
CA ILE A 106 8.39 2.11 -1.46
C ILE A 106 8.80 0.77 -2.09
N VAL A 107 8.37 0.51 -3.33
CA VAL A 107 8.75 -0.69 -4.09
C VAL A 107 10.27 -0.78 -4.22
N ALA A 108 10.95 0.30 -4.61
CA ALA A 108 12.41 0.29 -4.72
C ALA A 108 13.09 0.07 -3.36
N SER A 109 12.57 0.66 -2.29
CA SER A 109 13.12 0.47 -0.94
C SER A 109 13.01 -0.98 -0.47
N ILE A 110 11.89 -1.65 -0.76
CA ILE A 110 11.70 -3.07 -0.44
C ILE A 110 12.55 -3.95 -1.35
N ARG A 111 12.54 -3.70 -2.66
CA ARG A 111 13.26 -4.51 -3.65
C ARG A 111 14.77 -4.46 -3.43
N ASP A 112 15.31 -3.26 -3.37
CA ASP A 112 16.75 -3.00 -3.42
C ASP A 112 17.35 -2.78 -2.03
N GLY A 113 16.52 -2.64 -1.00
CA GLY A 113 16.95 -2.28 0.36
C GLY A 113 17.30 -0.81 0.47
N ARG A 114 17.68 -0.39 1.68
CA ARG A 114 18.19 0.97 1.94
C ARG A 114 19.39 0.92 2.89
N PRO A 115 20.32 1.90 2.80
CA PRO A 115 21.40 2.02 3.77
C PRO A 115 20.90 2.05 5.21
N HIS A 116 21.79 1.78 6.16
CA HIS A 116 21.50 1.78 7.60
C HIS A 116 20.57 0.64 8.09
N GLY A 117 20.56 -0.49 7.39
CA GLY A 117 20.05 -1.76 7.94
C GLY A 117 18.74 -2.28 7.36
N MET A 118 18.15 -1.62 6.36
CA MET A 118 16.99 -2.17 5.64
C MET A 118 17.46 -3.16 4.55
N PRO A 119 17.18 -4.47 4.68
CA PRO A 119 17.65 -5.47 3.72
C PRO A 119 16.91 -5.40 2.38
N ALA A 120 17.54 -5.89 1.33
CA ALA A 120 16.93 -6.06 0.01
C ALA A 120 16.10 -7.35 -0.05
N PHE A 121 14.92 -7.29 -0.67
CA PHE A 121 14.01 -8.44 -0.80
C PHE A 121 13.85 -8.97 -2.23
N ARG A 122 14.52 -8.37 -3.24
CA ARG A 122 14.45 -8.82 -4.65
C ARG A 122 14.71 -10.32 -4.87
N ASP A 123 15.56 -10.92 -4.04
CA ASP A 123 15.95 -12.34 -4.16
C ASP A 123 15.06 -13.26 -3.29
N ARG A 124 14.08 -12.70 -2.56
CA ARG A 124 13.22 -13.41 -1.61
C ARG A 124 11.73 -13.33 -1.93
N MET A 125 11.33 -12.38 -2.77
CA MET A 125 9.95 -12.12 -3.16
C MET A 125 9.86 -11.97 -4.68
N THR A 126 8.73 -12.35 -5.26
CA THR A 126 8.42 -11.95 -6.63
C THR A 126 8.16 -10.45 -6.70
N ILE A 127 8.32 -9.85 -7.88
CA ILE A 127 8.02 -8.44 -8.06
C ILE A 127 6.57 -8.10 -7.67
N GLU A 128 5.62 -8.96 -8.05
CA GLU A 128 4.20 -8.79 -7.67
C GLU A 128 4.01 -8.77 -6.15
N GLN A 129 4.69 -9.65 -5.41
CA GLN A 129 4.66 -9.64 -3.94
C GLN A 129 5.23 -8.36 -3.36
N ILE A 130 6.31 -7.82 -3.94
CA ILE A 130 6.89 -6.54 -3.53
C ILE A 130 5.89 -5.40 -3.73
N TRP A 131 5.20 -5.37 -4.88
CA TRP A 131 4.15 -4.37 -5.14
C TRP A 131 2.95 -4.52 -4.21
N GLN A 132 2.51 -5.75 -3.91
CA GLN A 132 1.46 -6.01 -2.92
C GLN A 132 1.87 -5.50 -1.52
N LEU A 133 3.10 -5.78 -1.10
CA LEU A 133 3.64 -5.32 0.17
C LEU A 133 3.73 -3.78 0.21
N ALA A 134 4.22 -3.14 -0.85
CA ALA A 134 4.27 -1.68 -0.96
C ALA A 134 2.88 -1.05 -0.88
N GLY A 135 1.89 -1.66 -1.54
CA GLY A 135 0.47 -1.32 -1.43
C GLY A 135 -0.03 -1.26 0.00
N TYR A 136 0.24 -2.32 0.78
CA TYR A 136 -0.12 -2.37 2.19
C TYR A 136 0.65 -1.35 3.04
N VAL A 137 1.95 -1.14 2.81
CA VAL A 137 2.73 -0.13 3.55
C VAL A 137 2.16 1.28 3.33
N GLN A 138 1.65 1.59 2.14
CA GLN A 138 0.93 2.84 1.92
C GLN A 138 -0.37 2.94 2.73
N THR A 139 -1.11 1.86 2.95
CA THR A 139 -2.35 1.92 3.75
C THR A 139 -2.04 2.21 5.23
N ILE A 140 -0.86 1.82 5.70
CA ILE A 140 -0.39 2.14 7.05
C ILE A 140 -0.14 3.64 7.18
N GLY A 141 0.67 4.23 6.29
CA GLY A 141 1.12 5.62 6.45
C GLY A 141 0.32 6.70 5.70
N SER A 142 -0.74 6.33 4.98
CA SER A 142 -1.58 7.32 4.30
C SER A 142 -2.44 8.12 5.28
N TYR A 143 -2.29 9.44 5.25
CA TYR A 143 -3.12 10.42 5.97
C TYR A 143 -4.58 10.44 5.54
N THR A 144 -4.84 10.04 4.30
CA THR A 144 -6.19 9.93 3.72
C THR A 144 -6.53 8.46 3.59
N PRO A 145 -7.68 7.99 4.11
CA PRO A 145 -8.09 6.61 3.96
C PRO A 145 -8.26 6.34 2.47
N LYS A 146 -7.46 5.41 1.92
CA LYS A 146 -7.76 4.88 0.59
C LYS A 146 -9.10 4.15 0.68
N VAL A 147 -9.91 4.28 -0.37
CA VAL A 147 -11.30 3.78 -0.41
C VAL A 147 -11.37 2.25 -0.23
N VAL A 148 -10.23 1.57 -0.28
CA VAL A 148 -10.08 0.12 -0.19
C VAL A 148 -9.11 -0.24 0.93
N ALA A 149 -9.53 -1.17 1.77
CA ALA A 149 -8.76 -1.69 2.90
C ALA A 149 -8.51 -3.20 2.71
N PRO A 150 -7.41 -3.75 3.25
CA PRO A 150 -7.24 -5.19 3.43
C PRO A 150 -8.47 -5.85 4.06
N SER A 151 -8.62 -7.15 3.81
CA SER A 151 -9.66 -7.95 4.46
C SER A 151 -9.58 -7.80 5.98
N ARG A 152 -10.75 -7.69 6.63
CA ARG A 152 -10.84 -7.63 8.09
C ARG A 152 -10.17 -8.87 8.68
N ASN A 153 -9.28 -8.67 9.64
CA ASN A 153 -8.74 -9.72 10.48
C ASN A 153 -9.01 -9.40 11.96
N ASP A 154 -9.20 -10.45 12.76
CA ASP A 154 -9.47 -10.36 14.21
C ASP A 154 -8.18 -10.13 15.02
N GLU A 155 -7.07 -9.83 14.36
CA GLU A 155 -5.79 -9.52 14.99
C GLU A 155 -5.84 -8.14 15.65
N LYS A 156 -5.06 -7.98 16.73
CA LYS A 156 -4.92 -6.71 17.44
C LYS A 156 -4.24 -5.68 16.53
N GLN A 157 -5.06 -4.87 15.85
CA GLN A 157 -4.60 -3.68 15.14
C GLN A 157 -4.47 -2.54 16.16
N SER A 158 -3.39 -1.75 16.11
CA SER A 158 -3.28 -0.54 16.94
C SER A 158 -4.07 0.65 16.39
N ARG A 159 -4.87 0.41 15.34
CA ARG A 159 -5.77 1.35 14.69
C ARG A 159 -7.18 0.78 14.66
N PRO A 160 -8.25 1.60 14.60
CA PRO A 160 -9.56 1.13 14.12
C PRO A 160 -9.35 0.35 12.83
N ALA A 161 -10.17 -0.70 12.63
CA ALA A 161 -10.14 -1.50 11.40
C ALA A 161 -9.93 -0.58 10.20
N GLU A 162 -9.03 -0.94 9.30
CA GLU A 162 -8.54 -0.13 8.17
C GLU A 162 -9.70 0.44 7.31
N ASN A 163 -10.90 -0.14 7.44
CA ASN A 163 -12.18 0.22 6.84
C ASN A 163 -12.99 1.27 7.65
N ARG A 164 -12.48 1.84 8.75
CA ARG A 164 -13.19 2.77 9.65
C ARG A 164 -12.47 4.12 9.73
N GLY A 165 -12.82 5.01 8.82
CA GLY A 165 -12.55 6.46 8.91
C GLY A 165 -11.07 6.86 8.77
N PRO A 166 -10.81 8.16 8.53
CA PRO A 166 -9.47 8.62 8.22
C PRO A 166 -8.54 8.36 9.38
N ALA A 167 -7.39 7.86 8.99
CA ALA A 167 -6.33 7.42 9.84
C ALA A 167 -5.86 8.54 10.82
N ILE A 168 -6.17 9.79 10.49
CA ILE A 168 -5.85 11.09 11.12
C ILE A 168 -5.93 11.16 12.65
N ILE A 169 -6.87 10.46 13.31
CA ILE A 169 -7.00 10.45 14.79
C ILE A 169 -5.88 9.70 15.52
N LEU A 170 -4.98 9.05 14.78
CA LEU A 170 -3.84 8.28 15.30
C LEU A 170 -2.49 8.81 14.83
N PHE A 171 -2.48 9.90 14.08
CA PHE A 171 -1.25 10.57 13.63
C PHE A 171 -1.03 11.75 14.56
N ASP A 172 0.04 11.68 15.35
CA ASP A 172 0.67 12.92 15.80
C ASP A 172 1.36 13.47 14.55
N VAL A 173 0.81 14.56 14.01
CA VAL A 173 1.44 15.29 12.90
C VAL A 173 2.81 15.73 13.42
N GLY A 174 3.86 15.03 13.00
CA GLY A 174 5.22 15.36 13.39
C GLY A 174 5.54 16.82 13.00
N PRO A 175 6.48 17.48 13.70
CA PRO A 175 6.89 18.82 13.32
C PRO A 175 7.30 18.83 11.84
N ALA A 176 6.89 19.89 11.12
CA ALA A 176 7.34 20.12 9.75
C ALA A 176 8.87 20.01 9.70
N ALA A 177 9.35 19.21 8.75
CA ALA A 177 10.70 18.67 8.68
C ALA A 177 11.82 19.63 9.12
N VAL A 178 12.54 19.27 10.19
CA VAL A 178 13.89 19.78 10.46
C VAL A 178 14.64 18.83 11.39
N HIS A 179 15.20 17.77 10.83
CA HIS A 179 16.38 17.12 11.40
C HIS A 179 17.42 17.05 10.29
N PRO A 180 18.42 17.97 10.28
CA PRO A 180 19.41 18.11 9.20
C PRO A 180 20.25 16.85 8.96
N ASP A 181 20.22 15.90 9.90
CA ASP A 181 21.05 14.71 9.99
C ASP A 181 20.41 13.45 9.36
N GLN A 182 19.14 13.49 8.95
CA GLN A 182 18.36 12.28 8.64
C GLN A 182 17.84 12.20 7.19
N GLY A 183 18.41 12.95 6.24
CA GLY A 183 18.12 12.83 4.80
C GLY A 183 17.66 14.13 4.14
N PRO A 184 17.65 14.19 2.80
CA PRO A 184 17.56 15.46 2.08
C PRO A 184 16.23 16.14 2.37
N SER A 185 16.34 17.37 2.86
CA SER A 185 15.26 18.35 2.82
C SER A 185 14.83 18.56 1.35
N PRO A 186 13.53 18.80 1.08
CA PRO A 186 13.02 19.01 -0.27
C PRO A 186 13.73 20.14 -1.01
#